data_AF-A0A429FVF6-F1
#
_entry.id   AF-A0A429FVF6-F1
#
_cell.length_a   1.000
_cell.length_b   1.000
_cell.length_c   1.000
_cell.angle_alpha   90.00
_cell.angle_beta   90.00
_cell.angle_gamma   90.00
#
_symmetry.space_group_name_H-M   'P 1'
#
loop_
_entity.id
_entity.type
_entity.pdbx_description
1 polymer ?
#
loop_
_entity_poly.entity_id
_entity_poly.type
_entity_poly.pdbx_seq_one_letter_code
_entity_poly.pdbx_strand_id
1 'polypeptide(L)'
;MKDLVSSWVESSARSTLSRLHQQIGVAGLAAAAAVPGLSAVFDQHSAAVRDILAAGVEGSAAVAGVVLLAGYTRGLLDEAKTKGWTFRIPADLSAWTTSDWMTARLVGVCSLAVSMDDRRTQPTGNG
;
A
#
# COMPACT_ATOMS: atom_id res chain seq x y z
N MET A 1 -5.20 20.74 -19.94
CA MET A 1 -5.21 21.07 -18.50
C MET A 1 -5.61 19.88 -17.64
N LYS A 2 -6.68 19.14 -17.97
CA LYS A 2 -7.10 17.94 -17.24
C LYS A 2 -6.00 16.87 -17.11
N ASP A 3 -5.23 16.63 -18.16
CA ASP A 3 -4.14 15.61 -18.13
C ASP A 3 -2.95 16.03 -17.26
N LEU A 4 -2.68 17.34 -17.19
CA LEU A 4 -1.68 17.89 -16.27
C LEU A 4 -2.14 17.74 -14.82
N VAL A 5 -3.41 18.01 -14.52
CA VAL A 5 -3.97 17.80 -13.18
C VAL A 5 -3.94 16.32 -12.80
N SER A 6 -4.35 15.43 -13.70
CA SER A 6 -4.33 13.98 -13.46
C SER A 6 -2.91 13.46 -13.21
N SER A 7 -1.92 13.87 -14.00
CA SER A 7 -0.52 13.47 -13.79
C SER A 7 0.07 14.02 -12.49
N TRP A 8 -0.30 15.23 -12.08
CA TRP A 8 0.07 15.78 -10.78
C TRP A 8 -0.54 15.01 -9.61
N VAL A 9 -1.83 14.69 -9.68
CA VAL A 9 -2.53 13.89 -8.65
C VAL A 9 -1.90 12.51 -8.55
N GLU A 10 -1.61 11.86 -9.68
CA GLU A 10 -0.93 10.58 -9.72
C GLU A 10 0.47 10.66 -9.08
N SER A 11 1.27 11.66 -9.45
CA SER A 11 2.62 11.86 -8.88
C SER A 11 2.59 12.09 -7.36
N SER A 12 1.63 12.89 -6.88
CA SER A 12 1.42 13.12 -5.45
C SER A 12 1.00 11.85 -4.70
N ALA A 13 0.12 11.04 -5.31
CA ALA A 13 -0.28 9.74 -4.78
C ALA A 13 0.92 8.80 -4.66
N ARG A 14 1.75 8.70 -5.71
CA ARG A 14 2.99 7.91 -5.70
C ARG A 14 3.99 8.40 -4.65
N SER A 15 4.16 9.71 -4.51
CA SER A 15 5.02 10.29 -3.47
C SER A 15 4.54 9.90 -2.05
N THR A 16 3.23 9.89 -1.83
CA THR A 16 2.63 9.46 -0.55
C THR A 16 2.95 7.99 -0.27
N LEU A 17 2.74 7.10 -1.24
CA LEU A 17 2.98 5.67 -1.10
C LEU A 17 4.48 5.35 -0.98
N SER A 18 5.33 6.07 -1.70
CA SER A 18 6.80 5.94 -1.61
C SER A 18 7.30 6.29 -0.21
N ARG A 19 6.78 7.37 0.39
CA ARG A 19 7.11 7.75 1.77
C ARG A 19 6.68 6.67 2.77
N LEU A 20 5.47 6.12 2.62
CA LEU A 20 5.03 5.00 3.46
C LEU A 20 5.96 3.79 3.30
N HIS A 21 6.30 3.45 2.05
CA HIS A 21 7.20 2.34 1.77
C HIS A 21 8.56 2.52 2.44
N GLN A 22 9.13 3.72 2.43
CA GLN A 22 10.37 4.04 3.16
C GLN A 22 10.21 3.94 4.68
N GLN A 23 9.06 4.32 5.23
CA GLN A 23 8.81 4.30 6.68
C GLN A 23 8.59 2.89 7.23
N ILE A 24 7.91 2.01 6.49
CA ILE A 24 7.52 0.68 6.98
C ILE A 24 7.69 -0.42 5.93
N GLY A 25 7.38 -0.12 4.67
CA GLY A 25 7.33 -1.12 3.60
C GLY A 25 8.66 -1.86 3.41
N VAL A 26 9.80 -1.16 3.43
CA VAL A 26 11.13 -1.77 3.27
C VAL A 26 11.37 -2.84 4.33
N ALA A 27 11.21 -2.51 5.61
CA ALA A 27 11.44 -3.44 6.71
C ALA A 27 10.40 -4.57 6.74
N GLY A 28 9.13 -4.25 6.49
CA GLY A 28 8.05 -5.24 6.50
C GLY A 28 8.17 -6.25 5.37
N LEU A 29 8.47 -5.82 4.15
CA LEU A 29 8.65 -6.74 3.02
C LEU A 29 9.92 -7.58 3.16
N ALA A 30 11.00 -7.03 3.73
CA ALA A 30 12.18 -7.81 4.08
C ALA A 30 11.84 -8.90 5.13
N ALA A 31 11.05 -8.57 6.16
CA ALA A 31 10.58 -9.55 7.13
C ALA A 31 9.68 -10.63 6.50
N ALA A 32 8.81 -10.25 5.56
CA ALA A 32 7.95 -11.18 4.83
C ALA A 32 8.75 -12.14 3.93
N ALA A 33 9.84 -11.67 3.33
CA ALA A 33 10.76 -12.52 2.58
C ALA A 33 11.47 -13.55 3.49
N ALA A 34 11.70 -13.22 4.76
CA ALA A 34 12.33 -14.12 5.72
C ALA A 34 11.33 -15.09 6.40
N VAL A 35 10.05 -14.71 6.49
CA VAL A 35 9.01 -15.46 7.22
C VAL A 35 7.79 -15.68 6.32
N PRO A 36 7.63 -16.86 5.69
CA PRO A 36 6.53 -17.14 4.76
C PRO A 36 5.13 -16.89 5.35
N GLY A 37 4.93 -17.21 6.63
CA GLY A 37 3.66 -16.95 7.32
C GLY A 37 3.30 -15.46 7.37
N LEU A 38 4.31 -14.59 7.48
CA LEU A 38 4.11 -13.14 7.47
C LEU A 38 3.78 -12.62 6.07
N SER A 39 4.37 -13.22 5.02
CA SER A 39 3.99 -12.92 3.63
C SER A 39 2.51 -13.21 3.38
N ALA A 40 1.99 -14.33 3.88
CA ALA A 40 0.58 -14.68 3.74
C ALA A 40 -0.34 -13.67 4.45
N VAL A 41 0.03 -13.23 5.65
CA VAL A 41 -0.71 -12.19 6.38
C VAL A 41 -0.75 -10.89 5.57
N PHE A 42 0.40 -10.41 5.08
CA PHE A 42 0.43 -9.16 4.31
C PHE A 42 -0.29 -9.26 2.97
N ASP A 43 -0.27 -10.41 2.30
CA ASP A 43 -1.06 -10.64 1.09
C ASP A 43 -2.57 -10.61 1.38
N GLN A 44 -3.02 -11.23 2.48
CA GLN A 44 -4.43 -11.15 2.90
C GLN A 44 -4.87 -9.70 3.14
N HIS A 45 -4.04 -8.91 3.82
CA HIS A 45 -4.31 -7.49 4.01
C HIS A 45 -4.31 -6.71 2.69
N SER A 46 -3.40 -7.04 1.77
CA SER A 46 -3.35 -6.46 0.43
C SER A 46 -4.62 -6.80 -0.38
N ALA A 47 -5.08 -8.05 -0.33
CA ALA A 47 -6.33 -8.49 -0.96
C ALA A 47 -7.53 -7.72 -0.39
N ALA A 48 -7.65 -7.63 0.93
CA ALA A 48 -8.73 -6.89 1.57
C ALA A 48 -8.74 -5.39 1.17
N VAL A 49 -7.57 -4.76 1.00
CA VAL A 49 -7.50 -3.38 0.49
C VAL A 49 -7.95 -3.31 -0.97
N ARG A 50 -7.48 -4.22 -1.83
CA ARG A 50 -7.91 -4.28 -3.24
C ARG A 50 -9.43 -4.41 -3.34
N ASP A 51 -10.04 -5.27 -2.54
CA ASP A 51 -11.49 -5.48 -2.54
C ASP A 51 -12.26 -4.22 -2.11
N ILE A 52 -11.77 -3.51 -1.08
CA ILE A 52 -12.33 -2.21 -0.66
C ILE A 52 -12.23 -1.19 -1.80
N LEU A 53 -11.08 -1.10 -2.47
CA LEU A 53 -10.88 -0.16 -3.56
C LEU A 53 -11.76 -0.51 -4.77
N ALA A 54 -11.94 -1.80 -5.07
CA ALA A 54 -12.80 -2.28 -6.15
C ALA A 54 -14.29 -2.01 -5.87
N ALA A 55 -14.74 -2.19 -4.63
CA ALA A 55 -16.11 -1.88 -4.22
C ALA A 55 -16.41 -0.37 -4.27
N GLY A 56 -15.38 0.48 -4.10
CA GLY A 56 -15.52 1.93 -4.12
C GLY A 56 -15.66 2.56 -5.50
N VAL A 57 -15.40 1.81 -6.60
CA VAL A 57 -15.38 2.40 -7.95
C VAL A 57 -15.89 1.44 -9.02
N GLU A 58 -17.08 1.73 -9.57
CA GLU A 58 -17.51 1.19 -10.86
C GLU A 58 -16.72 1.90 -11.99
N GLY A 59 -15.73 1.22 -12.56
CA GLY A 59 -15.19 1.56 -13.89
C GLY A 59 -14.15 2.68 -14.00
N SER A 60 -13.07 2.69 -13.19
CA SER A 60 -11.96 3.64 -13.39
C SER A 60 -10.60 2.96 -13.63
N ALA A 61 -9.84 3.49 -14.60
CA ALA A 61 -8.56 2.97 -15.09
C ALA A 61 -7.42 2.97 -14.04
N ALA A 62 -6.29 2.33 -14.34
CA ALA A 62 -5.14 2.15 -13.43
C ALA A 62 -4.61 3.43 -12.74
N VAL A 63 -4.74 4.62 -13.37
CA VAL A 63 -4.42 5.93 -12.73
C VAL A 63 -5.29 6.17 -11.51
N ALA A 64 -6.56 5.76 -11.55
CA ALA A 64 -7.43 5.80 -10.38
C ALA A 64 -6.94 4.85 -9.28
N GLY A 65 -6.39 3.67 -9.63
CA GLY A 65 -5.91 2.69 -8.65
C GLY A 65 -4.88 3.22 -7.67
N VAL A 66 -3.82 3.89 -8.15
CA VAL A 66 -2.77 4.45 -7.28
C VAL A 66 -3.28 5.64 -6.44
N VAL A 67 -4.16 6.45 -7.01
CA VAL A 67 -4.77 7.60 -6.32
C VAL A 67 -5.71 7.14 -5.21
N LEU A 68 -6.53 6.13 -5.48
CA LEU A 68 -7.43 5.51 -4.51
C LEU A 68 -6.64 4.85 -3.38
N LEU A 69 -5.56 4.14 -3.69
CA LEU A 69 -4.70 3.53 -2.67
C LEU A 69 -4.04 4.58 -1.76
N ALA A 70 -3.56 5.69 -2.33
CA ALA A 70 -3.02 6.80 -1.56
C ALA A 70 -4.09 7.48 -0.69
N GLY A 71 -5.31 7.65 -1.22
CA GLY A 71 -6.46 8.17 -0.48
C GLY A 71 -6.85 7.27 0.70
N TYR A 72 -6.98 5.96 0.46
CA TYR A 72 -7.22 4.95 1.50
C TYR A 72 -6.15 5.01 2.59
N THR A 73 -4.87 5.05 2.20
CA THR A 73 -3.74 5.12 3.13
C THR A 73 -3.84 6.35 4.02
N ARG A 74 -4.17 7.51 3.45
CA ARG A 74 -4.29 8.76 4.20
C ARG A 74 -5.46 8.70 5.19
N GLY A 75 -6.63 8.25 4.75
CA GLY A 75 -7.78 8.06 5.64
C GLY A 75 -7.49 7.09 6.78
N LEU A 76 -6.79 5.99 6.48
CA LEU A 76 -6.38 5.00 7.47
C LEU A 76 -5.43 5.61 8.52
N LEU A 77 -4.43 6.38 8.10
CA LEU A 77 -3.50 7.06 9.00
C LEU A 77 -4.17 8.17 9.83
N ASP A 78 -5.11 8.92 9.24
CA ASP A 78 -5.87 9.96 9.94
C ASP A 78 -6.81 9.36 10.99
N GLU A 79 -7.48 8.25 10.68
CA GLU A 79 -8.30 7.50 11.65
C GLU A 79 -7.44 6.96 12.79
N ALA A 80 -6.29 6.37 12.48
CA ALA A 80 -5.36 5.86 13.48
C ALA A 80 -4.86 6.98 14.41
N LYS A 81 -4.49 8.14 13.85
CA LYS A 81 -4.11 9.32 14.61
C LYS A 81 -5.23 9.81 15.52
N THR A 82 -6.46 9.84 15.03
CA THR A 82 -7.65 10.23 15.81
C THR A 82 -7.88 9.30 17.01
N LYS A 83 -7.52 8.02 16.87
CA LYS A 83 -7.59 7.01 17.94
C LYS A 83 -6.33 6.98 18.83
N GLY A 84 -5.39 7.91 18.65
CA GLY A 84 -4.14 7.97 19.42
C GLY A 84 -3.14 6.85 19.11
N TRP A 85 -3.34 6.12 18.01
CA TRP A 85 -2.41 5.07 17.61
C TRP A 85 -1.09 5.68 17.12
N THR A 86 0.02 5.10 17.55
CA THR A 86 1.36 5.50 17.11
C THR A 86 2.00 4.35 16.35
N PHE A 87 2.44 4.65 15.14
CA PHE A 87 3.15 3.68 14.32
C PHE A 87 4.56 3.43 14.90
N ARG A 88 4.86 2.19 15.28
CA ARG A 88 6.21 1.74 15.64
C ARG A 88 6.65 0.65 14.68
N ILE A 89 7.80 0.85 14.05
CA ILE A 89 8.42 -0.18 13.21
C ILE A 89 8.85 -1.33 14.14
N PRO A 90 8.37 -2.57 13.92
CA PRO A 90 8.83 -3.72 14.70
C PRO A 90 10.36 -3.88 14.59
N ALA A 91 11.01 -4.08 15.73
CA ALA A 91 12.47 -4.04 15.83
C ALA A 91 13.18 -5.29 15.26
N ASP A 92 12.48 -6.44 15.26
CA ASP A 92 13.02 -7.73 14.82
C ASP A 92 11.92 -8.62 14.20
N LEU A 93 12.32 -9.77 13.65
CA LEU A 93 11.41 -10.70 12.99
C LEU A 93 10.32 -11.24 13.94
N SER A 94 10.62 -11.45 15.21
CA SER A 94 9.63 -11.92 16.18
C SER A 94 8.55 -10.84 16.39
N ALA A 95 8.94 -9.59 16.57
CA ALA A 95 8.03 -8.46 16.71
C ALA A 95 7.16 -8.25 15.46
N TRP A 96 7.69 -8.55 14.27
CA TRP A 96 6.91 -8.54 13.03
C TRP A 96 5.81 -9.59 13.00
N THR A 97 6.07 -10.81 13.49
CA THR A 97 5.06 -11.88 13.53
C THR A 97 3.89 -11.60 14.48
N THR A 98 4.11 -10.73 15.47
CA THR A 98 3.09 -10.26 16.41
C THR A 98 2.63 -8.83 16.11
N SER A 99 2.90 -8.33 14.90
CA SER A 99 2.52 -6.96 14.52
C SER A 99 1.00 -6.78 14.56
N ASP A 100 0.56 -5.58 14.93
CA ASP A 100 -0.86 -5.28 14.97
C ASP A 100 -1.48 -5.22 13.57
N TRP A 101 -2.81 -5.31 13.53
CA TRP A 101 -3.59 -5.27 12.29
C TRP A 101 -3.25 -4.05 11.43
N MET A 102 -2.97 -2.90 12.06
CA MET A 102 -2.68 -1.64 11.38
C MET A 102 -1.32 -1.68 10.68
N THR A 103 -0.30 -2.20 11.37
CA THR A 103 1.04 -2.44 10.83
C THR A 103 0.97 -3.40 9.64
N ALA A 104 0.28 -4.53 9.80
CA ALA A 104 0.07 -5.49 8.72
C ALA A 104 -0.69 -4.87 7.53
N ARG A 105 -1.70 -4.02 7.80
CA ARG A 105 -2.45 -3.29 6.77
C ARG A 105 -1.56 -2.33 5.98
N LEU A 106 -0.69 -1.58 6.65
CA LEU A 106 0.22 -0.63 6.00
C LEU A 106 1.29 -1.34 5.16
N VAL A 107 1.81 -2.50 5.61
CA VAL A 107 2.71 -3.31 4.76
C VAL A 107 1.95 -3.90 3.57
N GLY A 108 0.72 -4.38 3.75
CA GLY A 108 -0.13 -4.85 2.65
C GLY A 108 -0.38 -3.77 1.58
N VAL A 109 -0.57 -2.51 2.00
CA VAL A 109 -0.62 -1.35 1.10
C VAL A 109 0.69 -1.16 0.34
N CYS A 110 1.84 -1.27 1.03
CA CYS A 110 3.16 -1.15 0.39
C CYS A 110 3.38 -2.25 -0.66
N SER A 111 3.00 -3.49 -0.35
CA SER A 111 3.04 -4.62 -1.29
C SER A 111 2.19 -4.35 -2.54
N LEU A 112 1.00 -3.78 -2.36
CA LEU A 112 0.11 -3.43 -3.46
C LEU A 112 0.67 -2.30 -4.32
N ALA A 113 1.27 -1.27 -3.70
CA ALA A 113 1.89 -0.16 -4.41
C ALA A 113 3.06 -0.63 -5.29
N VAL A 114 3.95 -1.49 -4.75
CA VAL A 114 5.05 -2.11 -5.52
C VAL A 114 4.49 -2.90 -6.70
N SER A 115 3.45 -3.71 -6.47
CA SER A 115 2.82 -4.50 -7.54
C SER A 115 2.20 -3.61 -8.64
N MET A 116 1.68 -2.43 -8.29
CA MET A 116 1.16 -1.45 -9.26
C MET A 116 2.28 -0.78 -10.06
N ASP A 117 3.42 -0.50 -9.42
CA ASP A 117 4.61 0.05 -10.08
C ASP A 117 5.24 -0.97 -11.04
N ASP A 118 5.34 -2.24 -10.65
CA ASP A 118 5.87 -3.32 -11.49
C ASP A 118 5.02 -3.51 -12.76
N ARG A 119 3.69 -3.52 -12.63
CA ARG A 119 2.78 -3.60 -13.79
C ARG A 119 2.88 -2.40 -14.74
N ARG A 120 3.28 -1.23 -14.23
CA ARG A 120 3.49 -0.03 -15.04
C ARG A 120 4.79 -0.09 -15.84
N THR A 121 5.83 -0.73 -15.30
CA THR A 121 7.15 -0.85 -15.94
C THR A 121 7.26 -2.06 -16.86
N GLN A 122 6.36 -3.04 -16.74
CA GLN A 122 6.24 -4.13 -17.70
C GLN A 122 5.87 -3.58 -19.10
N PRO A 123 6.59 -3.97 -20.17
CA PRO A 123 6.21 -3.60 -21.52
C PRO A 123 4.83 -4.21 -21.81
N THR A 124 3.90 -3.42 -22.35
CA THR A 124 2.61 -3.93 -22.82
C THR A 124 2.88 -4.98 -23.88
N GLY A 125 2.74 -6.27 -23.52
CA GLY A 125 2.94 -7.37 -24.45
C GLY A 125 1.95 -7.22 -25.60
N ASN A 126 2.47 -7.03 -26.82
CA ASN A 126 1.69 -7.18 -28.04
C ASN A 126 1.24 -8.64 -28.13
N GLY A 127 -0.08 -8.84 -28.05
CA GLY A 127 -0.78 -10.01 -28.58
C GLY A 127 -1.68 -9.54 -29.71
#